data_AF-A0A1F6HU07-F1
#
_entry.id   AF-A0A1F6HU07-F1
#
_cell.length_a   1.000
_cell.length_b   1.000
_cell.length_c   1.000
_cell.angle_alpha   90.00
_cell.angle_beta   90.00
_cell.angle_gamma   90.00
#
_symmetry.space_group_name_H-M   'P 1'
#
loop_
_entity.id
_entity.type
_entity.pdbx_description
1 polymer ?
#
loop_
_entity_poly.entity_id
_entity_poly.type
_entity_poly.pdbx_seq_one_letter_code
_entity_poly.pdbx_strand_id
1 'polypeptide(L)'
;MKRPWYLTVLLILFFIGIVFQIIGLATDPQTTAQLVPNAPSWIVPILLLLSIVDLVALAMLWMWKIMGFYLTIAVTVVMSLLFFAFQGAGSLGTIFFGAIGIGVLYLAMKPVWSNFK
;
A
#
# COMPACT_ATOMS: atom_id res chain seq x y z
N MET A 1 -24.15 -6.91 -8.82
CA MET A 1 -24.19 -6.03 -7.63
C MET A 1 -23.55 -4.70 -8.00
N LYS A 2 -24.16 -3.56 -7.66
CA LYS A 2 -23.56 -2.25 -7.92
C LYS A 2 -22.56 -1.92 -6.81
N ARG A 3 -21.31 -1.61 -7.17
CA ARG A 3 -20.30 -1.15 -6.19
C ARG A 3 -20.75 0.21 -5.62
N PRO A 4 -20.68 0.42 -4.30
CA PRO A 4 -20.95 1.74 -3.73
C PRO A 4 -19.95 2.77 -4.27
N TRP A 5 -20.44 3.97 -4.59
CA TRP A 5 -19.61 5.01 -5.20
C TRP A 5 -18.39 5.38 -4.35
N TYR A 6 -18.53 5.43 -3.01
CA TYR A 6 -17.45 5.76 -2.09
C TYR A 6 -16.30 4.75 -2.15
N LEU A 7 -16.60 3.47 -2.32
CA LEU A 7 -15.58 2.42 -2.43
C LEU A 7 -14.85 2.53 -3.76
N THR A 8 -15.58 2.85 -4.84
CA THR A 8 -14.95 3.12 -6.15
C THR A 8 -13.99 4.30 -6.07
N VAL A 9 -14.40 5.42 -5.48
CA VAL A 9 -13.55 6.60 -5.30
C VAL A 9 -12.32 6.25 -4.46
N LEU A 10 -12.52 5.52 -3.36
CA LEU A 10 -11.41 5.09 -2.49
C LEU A 10 -10.38 4.25 -3.26
N LEU A 11 -10.83 3.21 -3.98
CA LEU A 11 -9.92 2.34 -4.74
C LEU A 11 -9.18 3.12 -5.84
N ILE A 12 -9.81 4.11 -6.47
CA ILE A 12 -9.14 4.97 -7.46
C ILE A 12 -8.06 5.82 -6.78
N LEU A 13 -8.35 6.43 -5.63
CA LEU A 13 -7.36 7.23 -4.89
C LEU A 13 -6.16 6.38 -4.47
N PHE A 14 -6.41 5.16 -3.98
CA PHE A 14 -5.35 4.20 -3.66
C PHE A 14 -4.55 3.81 -4.89
N PHE A 15 -5.20 3.52 -6.02
CA PHE A 15 -4.53 3.19 -7.28
C PHE A 15 -3.60 4.32 -7.73
N ILE A 16 -4.07 5.57 -7.70
CA ILE A 16 -3.27 6.75 -8.02
C ILE A 16 -2.08 6.87 -7.07
N GLY A 17 -2.30 6.70 -5.76
CA GLY A 17 -1.24 6.76 -4.75
C GLY A 17 -0.14 5.74 -5.01
N ILE A 18 -0.50 4.48 -5.27
CA ILE A 18 0.47 3.41 -5.54
C ILE A 18 1.21 3.64 -6.85
N VAL A 19 0.54 4.09 -7.90
CA VAL A 19 1.20 4.41 -9.18
C VAL A 19 2.24 5.51 -8.99
N PHE A 20 1.91 6.58 -8.25
CA PHE A 20 2.90 7.62 -7.93
C PHE A 20 4.06 7.09 -7.09
N GLN A 21 3.79 6.20 -6.13
CA GLN A 21 4.84 5.55 -5.35
C GLN A 21 5.77 4.70 -6.22
N ILE A 22 5.23 3.89 -7.13
CA ILE A 22 6.02 3.07 -8.07
C ILE A 22 6.90 3.97 -8.94
N ILE A 23 6.33 5.03 -9.52
CA ILE A 23 7.07 5.99 -10.34
C ILE A 23 8.19 6.62 -9.52
N GLY A 24 7.88 7.14 -8.32
CA GLY A 24 8.87 7.77 -7.44
C GLY A 24 10.05 6.85 -7.10
N LEU A 25 9.77 5.58 -6.78
CA LEU A 25 10.80 4.57 -6.48
C LEU A 25 11.61 4.16 -7.73
N ALA A 26 11.01 4.18 -8.91
CA ALA A 26 11.66 3.74 -10.15
C ALA A 26 12.50 4.85 -10.81
N THR A 27 12.08 6.11 -10.73
CA THR A 27 12.70 7.21 -11.49
C THR A 27 13.67 8.05 -10.68
N ASP A 28 13.59 8.04 -9.34
CA ASP A 28 14.43 8.89 -8.50
C ASP A 28 15.15 8.11 -7.37
N PRO A 29 16.35 7.58 -7.68
CA PRO A 29 17.19 6.90 -6.70
C PRO A 29 17.63 7.80 -5.54
N GLN A 30 17.75 9.12 -5.76
CA GLN A 30 18.25 10.05 -4.74
C GLN A 30 17.17 10.36 -3.70
N THR A 31 15.93 10.58 -4.13
CA THR A 31 14.80 10.74 -3.22
C THR A 31 14.55 9.47 -2.41
N THR A 32 14.76 8.30 -3.02
CA THR A 32 14.63 7.02 -2.32
C THR A 32 15.72 6.81 -1.26
N ALA A 33 16.96 7.23 -1.55
CA ALA A 33 18.05 7.23 -0.56
C ALA A 33 17.77 8.18 0.61
N GLN A 34 17.07 9.30 0.39
CA GLN A 34 16.65 10.18 1.49
C GLN A 34 15.53 9.59 2.34
N LEU A 35 14.61 8.83 1.74
CA LEU A 35 13.57 8.11 2.46
C LEU A 35 14.15 6.98 3.32
N VAL A 36 15.23 6.34 2.92
CA VAL A 36 15.85 5.26 3.70
C VAL A 36 17.37 5.40 3.67
N PRO A 37 17.93 6.36 4.43
CA PRO A 37 19.34 6.78 4.30
C PRO A 37 20.35 5.71 4.71
N ASN A 38 19.95 4.78 5.58
CA ASN A 38 20.82 3.70 6.05
C ASN A 38 20.55 2.38 5.34
N ALA A 39 19.70 2.37 4.30
CA ALA A 39 19.31 1.12 3.69
C ALA A 39 20.28 0.65 2.61
N PRO A 40 20.52 -0.68 2.53
CA PRO A 40 21.32 -1.26 1.48
C PRO A 40 20.64 -1.10 0.11
N SER A 41 21.43 -1.11 -0.96
CA SER A 41 20.97 -0.86 -2.33
C SER A 41 19.86 -1.82 -2.82
N TRP A 42 19.76 -3.01 -2.25
CA TRP A 42 18.71 -3.98 -2.57
C TRP A 42 17.32 -3.60 -2.02
N ILE A 43 17.22 -2.65 -1.07
CA ILE A 43 15.94 -2.30 -0.47
C ILE A 43 14.98 -1.70 -1.49
N VAL A 44 15.51 -0.88 -2.42
CA VAL A 44 14.69 -0.13 -3.38
C VAL A 44 13.99 -1.08 -4.35
N PRO A 45 14.68 -2.07 -4.96
CA PRO A 45 14.01 -3.14 -5.68
C PRO A 45 12.92 -3.87 -4.88
N ILE A 46 13.14 -4.14 -3.59
CA ILE A 46 12.13 -4.82 -2.75
C ILE A 46 10.91 -3.92 -2.50
N LEU A 47 11.11 -2.65 -2.20
CA LEU A 47 10.03 -1.69 -2.03
C LEU A 47 9.22 -1.52 -3.32
N LEU A 48 9.89 -1.47 -4.46
CA LEU A 48 9.25 -1.41 -5.78
C LEU A 48 8.41 -2.67 -6.04
N LEU A 49 8.97 -3.85 -5.78
CA LEU A 49 8.24 -5.12 -5.90
C LEU A 49 7.01 -5.16 -4.98
N LEU A 50 7.15 -4.73 -3.74
CA LEU A 50 6.03 -4.66 -2.80
C LEU A 50 4.95 -3.68 -3.28
N SER A 51 5.31 -2.52 -3.85
CA SER A 51 4.33 -1.59 -4.43
C SER A 51 3.58 -2.20 -5.62
N ILE A 52 4.26 -2.98 -6.47
CA ILE A 52 3.61 -3.72 -7.57
C ILE A 52 2.64 -4.77 -7.02
N VAL A 53 3.06 -5.50 -5.98
CA VAL A 53 2.20 -6.48 -5.30
C VAL A 53 0.96 -5.80 -4.72
N ASP A 54 1.08 -4.62 -4.13
CA ASP A 54 -0.06 -3.86 -3.61
C ASP A 54 -0.98 -3.33 -4.72
N LEU A 55 -0.42 -2.95 -5.88
CA LEU A 55 -1.21 -2.62 -7.06
C LEU A 55 -2.07 -3.81 -7.53
N VAL A 56 -1.49 -5.01 -7.52
CA VAL A 56 -2.20 -6.27 -7.82
C VAL A 56 -3.26 -6.55 -6.76
N ALA A 57 -2.96 -6.32 -5.47
CA ALA A 57 -3.93 -6.42 -4.37
C ALA A 57 -5.17 -5.56 -4.62
N LEU A 58 -4.97 -4.32 -5.05
CA LEU A 58 -6.04 -3.39 -5.41
C LEU A 58 -6.83 -3.82 -6.63
N ALA A 59 -6.17 -4.36 -7.66
CA ALA A 59 -6.85 -4.95 -8.80
C ALA A 59 -7.73 -6.14 -8.37
N MET A 60 -7.25 -6.97 -7.45
CA MET A 60 -8.01 -8.08 -6.88
C MET A 60 -9.20 -7.59 -6.06
N LEU A 61 -9.05 -6.53 -5.26
CA LEU A 61 -10.15 -5.86 -4.57
C LEU A 61 -11.19 -5.32 -5.57
N TRP A 62 -10.73 -4.77 -6.69
CA TRP A 62 -11.58 -4.36 -7.79
C TRP A 62 -12.32 -5.53 -8.44
N MET A 63 -11.82 -6.75 -8.34
CA MET A 63 -12.48 -7.98 -8.79
C MET A 63 -13.30 -8.67 -7.70
N TRP A 64 -13.52 -8.02 -6.54
CA TRP A 64 -14.21 -8.59 -5.38
C TRP A 64 -13.54 -9.85 -4.83
N LYS A 65 -12.21 -9.91 -4.86
CA LYS A 65 -11.42 -10.99 -4.24
C LYS A 65 -10.93 -10.57 -2.86
N ILE A 66 -11.40 -11.25 -1.82
CA ILE A 66 -11.06 -10.91 -0.43
C ILE A 66 -9.55 -11.02 -0.18
N MET A 67 -8.88 -11.91 -0.90
CA MET A 67 -7.43 -12.08 -0.83
C MET A 67 -6.68 -10.77 -1.12
N GLY A 68 -7.22 -9.87 -1.96
CA GLY A 68 -6.65 -8.54 -2.18
C GLY A 68 -6.57 -7.70 -0.91
N PHE A 69 -7.56 -7.78 -0.02
CA PHE A 69 -7.55 -7.07 1.25
C PHE A 69 -6.41 -7.54 2.16
N TYR A 70 -6.28 -8.86 2.32
CA TYR A 70 -5.23 -9.45 3.13
C TYR A 70 -3.84 -9.18 2.56
N LEU A 71 -3.71 -9.16 1.23
CA LEU A 71 -2.46 -8.82 0.55
C LEU A 71 -2.07 -7.37 0.81
N THR A 72 -3.01 -6.41 0.70
CA THR A 72 -2.73 -4.99 1.03
C THR A 72 -2.30 -4.82 2.49
N ILE A 73 -2.95 -5.51 3.44
CA ILE A 73 -2.51 -5.50 4.85
C ILE A 73 -1.09 -6.06 4.97
N ALA A 74 -0.83 -7.23 4.39
CA ALA A 74 0.47 -7.87 4.47
C ALA A 74 1.58 -6.99 3.89
N VAL A 75 1.36 -6.39 2.71
CA VAL A 75 2.32 -5.47 2.10
C VAL A 75 2.54 -4.24 2.97
N THR A 76 1.48 -3.63 3.49
CA THR A 76 1.58 -2.44 4.35
C THR A 76 2.37 -2.75 5.63
N VAL A 77 2.14 -3.92 6.25
CA VAL A 77 2.88 -4.37 7.44
C VAL A 77 4.35 -4.58 7.11
N VAL A 78 4.66 -5.30 6.02
CA VAL A 78 6.04 -5.55 5.60
C VAL A 78 6.75 -4.23 5.28
N MET A 79 6.12 -3.33 4.52
CA MET A 79 6.68 -2.00 4.24
C MET A 79 6.93 -1.21 5.52
N SER A 80 5.98 -1.21 6.45
CA SER A 80 6.13 -0.53 7.75
C SER A 80 7.33 -1.05 8.54
N LEU A 81 7.54 -2.38 8.55
CA LEU A 81 8.69 -3.00 9.20
C LEU A 81 10.01 -2.62 8.52
N LEU A 82 10.05 -2.59 7.18
CA LEU A 82 11.24 -2.17 6.45
C LEU A 82 11.57 -0.69 6.73
N PHE A 83 10.56 0.19 6.68
CA PHE A 83 10.77 1.61 7.02
C PHE A 83 11.25 1.78 8.46
N PHE A 84 10.70 1.05 9.41
CA PHE A 84 11.17 1.08 10.80
C PHE A 84 12.61 0.58 10.93
N ALA A 85 12.96 -0.51 10.25
CA ALA A 85 14.30 -1.08 10.30
C ALA A 85 15.38 -0.11 9.79
N PHE A 86 15.07 0.74 8.81
CA PHE A 86 16.05 1.60 8.14
C PHE A 86 15.95 3.10 8.48
N GLN A 87 14.82 3.59 8.98
CA GLN A 87 14.65 4.96 9.48
C GLN A 87 14.47 5.07 11.00
N GLY A 88 14.25 3.95 11.70
CA GLY A 88 13.93 3.94 13.12
C GLY A 88 12.68 4.78 13.44
N ALA A 89 12.74 5.57 14.51
CA ALA A 89 11.64 6.42 14.96
C ALA A 89 11.19 7.47 13.93
N GLY A 90 12.01 7.81 12.93
CA GLY A 90 11.61 8.70 11.83
C GLY A 90 10.46 8.16 10.97
N SER A 91 10.25 6.84 10.96
CA SER A 91 9.18 6.19 10.20
C SER A 91 7.82 6.14 10.89
N LEU A 92 7.71 6.57 12.16
CA LEU A 92 6.47 6.42 12.94
C LEU A 92 5.27 7.10 12.28
N GLY A 93 5.48 8.23 11.59
CA GLY A 93 4.45 8.89 10.78
C GLY A 93 3.93 8.00 9.66
N THR A 94 4.82 7.42 8.85
CA THR A 94 4.47 6.50 7.76
C THR A 94 3.71 5.28 8.28
N ILE A 95 4.15 4.68 9.39
CA ILE A 95 3.50 3.52 10.00
C ILE A 95 2.08 3.89 10.47
N PHE A 96 1.94 5.04 11.14
CA PHE A 96 0.65 5.52 11.62
C PHE A 96 -0.32 5.79 10.48
N PHE A 97 0.11 6.50 9.43
CA PHE A 97 -0.74 6.75 8.26
C PHE A 97 -1.06 5.48 7.48
N GLY A 98 -0.14 4.52 7.40
CA GLY A 98 -0.40 3.19 6.83
C GLY A 98 -1.52 2.45 7.58
N ALA A 99 -1.48 2.46 8.92
CA ALA A 99 -2.52 1.87 9.75
C ALA A 99 -3.88 2.56 9.56
N ILE A 100 -3.91 3.89 9.46
CA ILE A 100 -5.13 4.65 9.14
C ILE A 100 -5.66 4.25 7.76
N GLY A 101 -4.80 4.15 6.74
CA GLY A 101 -5.18 3.73 5.40
C GLY A 101 -5.87 2.36 5.39
N ILE A 102 -5.29 1.37 6.08
CA ILE A 102 -5.92 0.05 6.27
C ILE A 102 -7.25 0.17 7.01
N GLY A 103 -7.32 0.96 8.08
CA GLY A 103 -8.53 1.15 8.87
C GLY A 103 -9.68 1.73 8.04
N VAL A 104 -9.40 2.74 7.23
CA VAL A 104 -10.37 3.33 6.29
C VAL A 104 -10.82 2.30 5.25
N LEU A 105 -9.87 1.54 4.68
CA LEU A 105 -10.19 0.48 3.71
C LEU A 105 -11.09 -0.60 4.33
N TYR A 106 -10.77 -1.06 5.54
CA TYR A 106 -11.59 -2.03 6.28
C TYR A 106 -13.01 -1.53 6.50
N LEU A 107 -13.18 -0.29 6.98
CA LEU A 107 -14.50 0.30 7.22
C LEU A 107 -15.29 0.48 5.93
N ALA A 108 -14.64 0.87 4.83
CA ALA A 108 -15.29 1.01 3.53
C ALA A 108 -15.69 -0.35 2.93
N MET A 109 -14.93 -1.40 3.21
CA MET A 109 -15.21 -2.75 2.72
C MET A 109 -16.22 -3.53 3.57
N LYS A 110 -16.30 -3.24 4.88
CA LYS A 110 -17.19 -3.94 5.83
C LYS A 110 -18.65 -4.08 5.36
N PRO A 111 -19.32 -3.04 4.82
CA PRO A 111 -20.71 -3.15 4.36
C PRO A 111 -20.90 -4.06 3.15
N VAL A 112 -19.83 -4.36 2.41
CA VAL A 112 -19.87 -5.11 1.15
C VAL A 112 -19.06 -6.41 1.22
N TRP A 113 -18.70 -6.86 2.43
CA TRP A 113 -17.88 -8.06 2.64
C TRP A 113 -18.54 -9.32 2.06
N SER A 114 -19.87 -9.41 2.14
CA SER A 114 -20.66 -10.50 1.56
C SER A 114 -20.52 -10.64 0.03
N ASN A 115 -20.04 -9.60 -0.64
CA ASN A 115 -19.87 -9.60 -2.09
C ASN A 115 -18.52 -10.20 -2.52
N PHE A 116 -17.59 -10.39 -1.57
CA PHE A 116 -16.30 -10.97 -1.88
C PHE A 116 -16.38 -12.50 -2.00
N LYS A 117 -15.73 -13.02 -3.04
CA LYS A 117 -15.58 -14.46 -3.30
C LYS A 117 -14.20 -14.96 -2.91
#